data_AF-A0A2U2RZ42-F1
#
_entry.id   AF-A0A2U2RZ42-F1
#
_cell.length_a   1.000
_cell.length_b   1.000
_cell.length_c   1.000
_cell.angle_alpha   90.00
_cell.angle_beta   90.00
_cell.angle_gamma   90.00
#
_symmetry.space_group_name_H-M   'P 1'
#
loop_
_entity.id
_entity.type
_entity.pdbx_description
1 polymer ?
#
loop_
_entity_poly.entity_id
_entity_poly.type
_entity_poly.pdbx_seq_one_letter_code
_entity_poly.pdbx_strand_id
1 'polypeptide(L)'
;MLCLRIIQQISFFLLLSLHIGCENDSISTAADNVDLNSEIDSSLQQIITQNIFEKTNAIRTSRGLSELAQNDDMDQLAQLHSDNMVEHNFYSHIDHQGKSPSQRADDLNFGWRRIAENIAQVPWHENVLKCGNTRSAESISECVVEGWRNSPGHYANMIGEFDQLGVGVTFTNDSIAYFTQVFRVP
;
A
#
# COMPACT_ATOMS: atom_id res chain seq x y z
N MET A 1 -9.10 -65.44 -74.45
CA MET A 1 -10.50 -65.20 -74.03
C MET A 1 -10.63 -65.64 -72.58
N LEU A 2 -10.47 -64.73 -71.63
CA LEU A 2 -11.03 -64.75 -70.26
C LEU A 2 -10.48 -63.50 -69.54
N CYS A 3 -11.39 -62.65 -69.07
CA CYS A 3 -11.13 -61.31 -68.56
C CYS A 3 -10.57 -61.35 -67.13
N LEU A 4 -9.60 -60.49 -66.86
CA LEU A 4 -8.75 -60.42 -65.67
C LEU A 4 -9.45 -59.67 -64.52
N ARG A 5 -9.21 -60.13 -63.29
CA ARG A 5 -9.66 -59.53 -62.02
C ARG A 5 -8.88 -58.24 -61.68
N ILE A 6 -9.63 -57.24 -61.17
CA ILE A 6 -9.41 -56.42 -59.95
C ILE A 6 -8.01 -55.83 -59.72
N ILE A 7 -7.93 -54.49 -59.53
CA ILE A 7 -7.37 -53.83 -58.33
C ILE A 7 -7.66 -52.32 -58.36
N GLN A 8 -8.03 -51.82 -57.19
CA GLN A 8 -8.35 -50.45 -56.80
C GLN A 8 -7.24 -49.45 -57.13
N GLN A 9 -7.63 -48.21 -57.39
CA GLN A 9 -6.77 -47.05 -57.15
C GLN A 9 -7.33 -46.16 -56.04
N ILE A 10 -6.38 -45.62 -55.29
CA ILE A 10 -6.42 -45.00 -53.97
C ILE A 10 -6.76 -43.52 -54.09
N SER A 11 -7.56 -43.00 -53.15
CA SER A 11 -7.45 -41.68 -52.47
C SER A 11 -8.84 -41.32 -51.93
N PHE A 12 -9.07 -40.93 -50.68
CA PHE A 12 -8.32 -39.97 -49.87
C PHE A 12 -8.67 -40.20 -48.38
N PHE A 13 -7.67 -40.07 -47.52
CA PHE A 13 -7.81 -40.11 -46.06
C PHE A 13 -8.72 -38.98 -45.57
N LEU A 14 -9.65 -39.28 -44.66
CA LEU A 14 -10.11 -38.28 -43.69
C LEU A 14 -10.17 -38.91 -42.30
N LEU A 15 -9.42 -38.28 -41.39
CA LEU A 15 -9.14 -38.72 -40.04
C LEU A 15 -10.40 -38.78 -39.17
N LEU A 16 -10.55 -39.91 -38.50
CA LEU A 16 -11.37 -40.08 -37.31
C LEU A 16 -10.69 -39.31 -36.16
N SER A 17 -11.24 -38.17 -35.76
CA SER A 17 -10.83 -37.49 -34.52
C SER A 17 -11.87 -37.75 -33.44
N LEU A 18 -11.51 -38.62 -32.50
CA LEU A 18 -12.18 -38.77 -31.21
C LEU A 18 -12.28 -37.39 -30.55
N HIS A 19 -13.49 -36.87 -30.43
CA HIS A 19 -13.77 -35.75 -29.53
C HIS A 19 -13.98 -36.34 -28.13
N ILE A 20 -12.89 -36.38 -27.35
CA ILE A 20 -12.98 -36.49 -25.90
C ILE A 20 -13.60 -35.17 -25.45
N GLY A 21 -14.89 -35.20 -25.11
CA GLY A 21 -15.53 -34.13 -24.38
C GLY A 21 -14.86 -34.02 -23.01
N CYS A 22 -14.21 -32.90 -22.74
CA CYS A 22 -14.01 -32.44 -21.38
C CYS A 22 -15.27 -31.66 -21.01
N GLU A 23 -16.08 -32.31 -20.19
CA GLU A 23 -17.21 -31.75 -19.48
C GLU A 23 -16.69 -30.61 -18.60
N ASN A 24 -16.99 -29.37 -19.00
CA ASN A 24 -16.80 -28.23 -18.12
C ASN A 24 -17.90 -28.30 -17.07
N ASP A 25 -17.61 -28.97 -15.95
CA ASP A 25 -18.43 -28.88 -14.75
C ASP A 25 -18.50 -27.40 -14.35
N SER A 26 -19.67 -26.82 -14.61
CA SER A 26 -20.04 -25.51 -14.14
C SER A 26 -20.29 -25.61 -12.64
N ILE A 27 -19.21 -25.49 -11.86
CA ILE A 27 -19.32 -25.15 -10.45
C ILE A 27 -19.80 -23.69 -10.40
N SER A 28 -21.11 -23.56 -10.27
CA SER A 28 -21.78 -22.38 -9.77
C SER A 28 -21.36 -22.18 -8.30
N THR A 29 -20.41 -21.27 -8.07
CA THR A 29 -20.28 -20.59 -6.77
C THR A 29 -20.35 -19.09 -7.00
N ALA A 30 -21.47 -18.51 -6.58
CA ALA A 30 -21.63 -17.08 -6.40
C ALA A 30 -20.84 -16.66 -5.14
N ALA A 31 -19.56 -16.31 -5.31
CA ALA A 31 -18.71 -15.49 -4.45
C ALA A 31 -17.35 -15.36 -5.16
N ASP A 32 -16.64 -14.25 -4.95
CA ASP A 32 -15.28 -13.96 -5.45
C ASP A 32 -15.17 -13.32 -6.84
N ASN A 33 -15.80 -12.17 -7.01
CA ASN A 33 -15.19 -11.09 -7.81
C ASN A 33 -14.42 -10.18 -6.86
N VAL A 34 -13.28 -10.66 -6.36
CA VAL A 34 -12.32 -9.82 -5.65
C VAL A 34 -11.52 -9.05 -6.70
N ASP A 35 -11.51 -7.72 -6.63
CA ASP A 35 -10.67 -6.90 -7.51
C ASP A 35 -9.21 -7.08 -7.10
N LEU A 36 -8.49 -7.92 -7.84
CA LEU A 36 -7.07 -8.21 -7.62
C LEU A 36 -6.21 -6.94 -7.53
N ASN A 37 -6.61 -5.84 -8.18
CA ASN A 37 -5.87 -4.57 -8.06
C ASN A 37 -6.03 -3.98 -6.66
N SER A 38 -7.22 -4.07 -6.06
CA SER A 38 -7.47 -3.58 -4.70
C SER A 38 -6.68 -4.36 -3.64
N GLU A 39 -6.52 -5.68 -3.82
CA GLU A 39 -5.69 -6.48 -2.93
C GLU A 39 -4.20 -6.17 -3.08
N ILE A 40 -3.73 -5.99 -4.31
CA ILE A 40 -2.33 -5.59 -4.58
C ILE A 40 -2.04 -4.21 -4.00
N ASP A 41 -2.96 -3.25 -4.16
CA ASP A 41 -2.82 -1.90 -3.62
C ASP A 41 -2.82 -1.92 -2.08
N SER A 42 -3.72 -2.67 -1.46
CA SER A 42 -3.74 -2.85 0.00
C SER A 42 -2.46 -3.51 0.51
N SER A 43 -1.95 -4.52 -0.20
CA SER A 43 -0.69 -5.20 0.14
C SER A 43 0.52 -4.26 0.00
N LEU A 44 0.57 -3.47 -1.08
CA LEU A 44 1.63 -2.48 -1.28
C LEU A 44 1.64 -1.41 -0.18
N GLN A 45 0.46 -0.88 0.17
CA GLN A 45 0.32 0.11 1.24
C GLN A 45 0.82 -0.48 2.57
N GLN A 46 0.46 -1.71 2.91
CA GLN A 46 0.92 -2.39 4.12
C GLN A 46 2.45 -2.54 4.16
N ILE A 47 3.08 -2.92 3.05
CA ILE A 47 4.55 -3.03 2.98
C ILE A 47 5.21 -1.66 3.18
N ILE A 48 4.64 -0.61 2.58
CA ILE A 48 5.14 0.77 2.72
C ILE A 48 5.02 1.26 4.17
N THR A 49 3.87 1.11 4.82
CA THR A 49 3.68 1.56 6.20
C THR A 49 4.61 0.83 7.16
N GLN A 50 4.78 -0.49 6.96
CA GLN A 50 5.71 -1.30 7.73
C GLN A 50 7.16 -0.84 7.54
N ASN A 51 7.60 -0.62 6.30
CA ASN A 51 8.94 -0.13 6.01
C ASN A 51 9.20 1.24 6.67
N ILE A 52 8.22 2.14 6.66
CA ILE A 52 8.33 3.46 7.30
C ILE A 52 8.45 3.31 8.83
N PHE A 53 7.66 2.44 9.45
CA PHE A 53 7.73 2.14 10.87
C PHE A 53 9.12 1.63 11.26
N GLU A 54 9.62 0.61 10.54
CA GLU A 54 10.93 -0.01 10.78
C GLU A 54 12.08 0.99 10.60
N LYS A 55 12.07 1.78 9.51
CA LYS A 55 13.10 2.80 9.26
C LYS A 55 13.09 3.90 10.32
N THR A 56 11.92 4.27 10.83
CA THR A 56 11.80 5.24 11.93
C THR A 56 12.41 4.69 13.21
N ASN A 57 12.13 3.43 13.55
CA ASN A 57 12.73 2.77 14.70
C ASN A 57 14.24 2.53 14.53
N ALA A 58 14.72 2.25 13.33
CA ALA A 58 16.15 2.18 13.03
C ALA A 58 16.86 3.52 13.31
N ILE A 59 16.24 4.65 12.97
CA ILE A 59 16.75 5.99 13.33
C ILE A 59 16.81 6.15 14.85
N ARG A 60 15.78 5.73 15.59
CA ARG A 60 15.74 5.83 17.06
C ARG A 60 16.81 4.98 17.72
N THR A 61 16.94 3.72 17.33
CA THR A 61 17.95 2.80 17.88
C THR A 61 19.37 3.25 17.57
N SER A 62 19.62 3.81 16.38
CA SER A 62 20.93 4.39 16.03
C SER A 62 21.37 5.53 16.96
N ARG A 63 20.42 6.14 17.69
CA ARG A 63 20.65 7.20 18.69
C ARG A 63 20.59 6.71 20.13
N GLY A 64 20.43 5.41 20.35
CA GLY A 64 20.27 4.83 21.69
C GLY A 64 18.91 5.11 22.33
N LEU A 65 17.89 5.47 21.54
CA LEU A 65 16.51 5.63 22.01
C LEU A 65 15.76 4.31 21.92
N SER A 66 14.78 4.12 22.80
CA SER A 66 13.84 2.98 22.73
C SER A 66 13.01 3.05 21.46
N GLU A 67 12.74 1.88 20.88
CA GLU A 67 11.79 1.72 19.78
C GLU A 67 10.38 2.13 20.21
N LEU A 68 9.62 2.68 19.27
CA LEU A 68 8.19 2.92 19.39
C LEU A 68 7.46 1.60 19.14
N ALA A 69 6.44 1.31 19.94
CA ALA A 69 5.55 0.20 19.67
C ALA A 69 4.57 0.57 18.54
N GLN A 70 4.38 -0.35 17.58
CA GLN A 70 3.30 -0.18 16.60
C GLN A 70 1.94 -0.26 17.31
N ASN A 71 0.99 0.55 16.85
CA ASN A 71 -0.32 0.60 17.46
C ASN A 71 -1.45 0.81 16.44
N ASP A 72 -2.42 -0.10 16.43
CA ASP A 72 -3.54 -0.11 15.48
C ASP A 72 -4.40 1.16 15.53
N ASP A 73 -4.63 1.76 16.71
CA ASP A 73 -5.37 3.04 16.80
C ASP A 73 -4.62 4.15 16.05
N MET A 74 -3.29 4.17 16.17
CA MET A 74 -2.47 5.18 15.50
C MET A 74 -2.32 4.90 14.02
N ASP A 75 -2.29 3.63 13.59
CA ASP A 75 -2.34 3.25 12.17
C ASP A 75 -3.67 3.72 11.56
N GLN A 76 -4.79 3.48 12.24
CA GLN A 76 -6.11 3.96 11.82
C GLN A 76 -6.16 5.49 11.73
N LEU A 77 -5.64 6.19 12.74
CA LEU A 77 -5.66 7.65 12.79
C LEU A 77 -4.78 8.28 11.68
N ALA A 78 -3.61 7.67 11.41
CA ALA A 78 -2.71 8.09 10.35
C ALA A 78 -3.30 7.81 8.95
N GLN A 79 -3.93 6.66 8.77
CA GLN A 79 -4.61 6.30 7.52
C GLN A 79 -5.76 7.26 7.24
N LEU A 80 -6.60 7.52 8.25
CA LEU A 80 -7.72 8.46 8.14
C LEU A 80 -7.27 9.83 7.65
N HIS A 81 -6.15 10.35 8.15
CA HIS A 81 -5.67 11.67 7.72
C HIS A 81 -5.05 11.65 6.31
N SER A 82 -4.38 10.56 5.92
CA SER A 82 -3.87 10.39 4.57
C SER A 82 -5.01 10.32 3.55
N ASP A 83 -6.06 9.56 3.88
CA ASP A 83 -7.29 9.48 3.08
C ASP A 83 -7.96 10.85 3.00
N ASN A 84 -8.01 11.57 4.12
CA ASN A 84 -8.65 12.89 4.17
C ASN A 84 -7.97 13.91 3.26
N MET A 85 -6.63 13.96 3.29
CA MET A 85 -5.83 14.82 2.41
C MET A 85 -6.09 14.53 0.94
N VAL A 86 -6.21 13.25 0.57
CA VAL A 86 -6.52 12.82 -0.79
C VAL A 86 -7.96 13.16 -1.18
N GLU A 87 -8.95 12.77 -0.36
CA GLU A 87 -10.38 12.93 -0.66
C GLU A 87 -10.78 14.41 -0.82
N HIS A 88 -10.22 15.28 0.02
CA HIS A 88 -10.57 16.70 0.04
C HIS A 88 -9.50 17.59 -0.62
N ASN A 89 -8.52 17.01 -1.30
CA ASN A 89 -7.50 17.71 -2.09
C ASN A 89 -6.75 18.81 -1.32
N PHE A 90 -6.19 18.47 -0.16
CA PHE A 90 -5.39 19.41 0.64
C PHE A 90 -4.13 18.75 1.22
N TYR A 91 -3.19 19.58 1.68
CA TYR A 91 -1.98 19.12 2.36
C TYR A 91 -1.73 19.99 3.61
N SER A 92 -2.14 19.47 4.77
CA SER A 92 -2.15 20.20 6.05
C SER A 92 -2.26 19.22 7.22
N HIS A 93 -1.75 19.61 8.39
CA HIS A 93 -1.99 18.88 9.65
C HIS A 93 -3.43 19.04 10.17
N ILE A 94 -4.09 20.13 9.78
CA ILE A 94 -5.49 20.40 10.10
C ILE A 94 -6.35 19.80 9.00
N ASP A 95 -7.32 18.96 9.37
CA ASP A 95 -8.17 18.26 8.41
C ASP A 95 -9.22 19.17 7.74
N HIS A 96 -10.01 18.62 6.80
CA HIS A 96 -11.05 19.36 6.08
C HIS A 96 -12.16 19.94 7.00
N GLN A 97 -12.29 19.46 8.23
CA GLN A 97 -13.25 19.93 9.23
C GLN A 97 -12.62 20.91 10.23
N GLY A 98 -11.33 21.25 10.06
CA GLY A 98 -10.63 22.15 10.97
C GLY A 98 -10.06 21.47 12.21
N LYS A 99 -9.93 20.14 12.24
CA LYS A 99 -9.48 19.38 13.42
C LYS A 99 -7.98 19.10 13.39
N SER A 100 -7.34 19.21 14.54
CA SER A 100 -5.95 18.80 14.79
C SER A 100 -5.84 17.27 14.95
N PRO A 101 -4.62 16.69 14.92
CA PRO A 101 -4.41 15.27 15.17
C PRO A 101 -5.03 14.78 16.49
N SER A 102 -4.92 15.59 17.56
CA SER A 102 -5.55 15.31 18.85
C SER A 102 -7.07 15.27 18.77
N GLN A 103 -7.70 16.22 18.06
CA GLN A 103 -9.15 16.26 17.91
C GLN A 103 -9.66 15.08 17.06
N ARG A 104 -8.91 14.66 16.04
CA ARG A 104 -9.19 13.43 15.29
C ARG A 104 -9.08 12.18 16.18
N ALA A 105 -8.11 12.13 17.10
CA ALA A 105 -8.00 11.06 18.09
C ALA A 105 -9.19 11.06 19.06
N ASP A 106 -9.62 12.24 19.53
CA ASP A 106 -10.76 12.39 20.43
C ASP A 106 -12.07 11.90 19.79
N ASP A 107 -12.30 12.20 18.50
CA ASP A 107 -13.48 11.73 17.76
C ASP A 107 -13.58 10.20 17.68
N LEU A 108 -12.43 9.52 17.63
CA LEU A 108 -12.32 8.06 17.62
C LEU A 108 -12.23 7.45 19.02
N ASN A 109 -12.27 8.27 20.08
CA ASN A 109 -12.07 7.86 21.48
C ASN A 109 -10.69 7.21 21.73
N PHE A 110 -9.67 7.61 20.98
CA PHE A 110 -8.30 7.16 21.20
C PHE A 110 -7.64 8.02 22.26
N GLY A 111 -7.45 7.49 23.47
CA GLY A 111 -6.84 8.22 24.58
C GLY A 111 -5.39 8.64 24.28
N TRP A 112 -5.02 9.85 24.67
CA TRP A 112 -3.67 10.38 24.52
C TRP A 112 -3.33 11.40 25.62
N ARG A 113 -2.07 11.42 26.04
CA ARG A 113 -1.47 12.49 26.86
C ARG A 113 -0.57 13.40 26.03
N ARG A 114 0.09 12.84 25.02
CA ARG A 114 0.85 13.59 24.01
C ARG A 114 0.63 12.96 22.65
N ILE A 115 0.43 13.79 21.64
CA ILE A 115 0.31 13.37 20.25
C ILE A 115 1.11 14.29 19.35
N ALA A 116 1.73 13.75 18.31
CA ALA A 116 2.39 14.52 17.27
C ALA A 116 2.20 13.85 15.91
N GLU A 117 2.36 14.63 14.84
CA GLU A 117 2.12 14.17 13.48
C GLU A 117 3.23 14.63 12.54
N ASN A 118 3.66 13.74 11.64
CA ASN A 118 4.41 14.09 10.44
C ASN A 118 3.54 13.77 9.22
N ILE A 119 3.54 14.63 8.21
CA ILE A 119 2.91 14.36 6.90
C ILE A 119 3.95 14.49 5.78
N ALA A 120 3.76 13.73 4.71
CA ALA A 120 4.54 13.83 3.48
C ALA A 120 3.65 13.63 2.25
N GLN A 121 4.07 14.19 1.12
CA GLN A 121 3.51 13.90 -0.19
C GLN A 121 4.68 13.61 -1.14
N VAL A 122 4.65 12.47 -1.82
CA VAL A 122 5.73 12.03 -2.72
C VAL A 122 5.13 11.47 -4.01
N PRO A 123 5.58 11.94 -5.19
CA PRO A 123 5.19 11.31 -6.45
C PRO A 123 5.66 9.84 -6.51
N TRP A 124 4.82 8.94 -7.01
CA TRP A 124 5.14 7.56 -7.35
C TRP A 124 5.71 7.51 -8.77
N HIS A 125 7.01 7.75 -8.93
CA HIS A 125 7.65 7.99 -10.23
C HIS A 125 9.14 7.61 -10.22
N GLU A 126 9.72 7.33 -11.38
CA GLU A 126 11.12 6.90 -11.49
C GLU A 126 12.13 8.04 -11.29
N ASN A 127 11.67 9.30 -11.40
CA ASN A 127 12.50 10.49 -11.44
C ASN A 127 11.93 11.60 -10.55
N VAL A 128 11.87 11.35 -9.25
CA VAL A 128 11.43 12.31 -8.23
C VAL A 128 12.61 13.14 -7.76
N LEU A 129 12.48 14.47 -7.75
CA LEU A 129 13.52 15.36 -7.27
C LEU A 129 13.88 15.02 -5.79
N LYS A 130 15.18 14.90 -5.49
CA LYS A 130 15.76 14.46 -4.19
C LYS A 130 15.57 12.99 -3.81
N CYS A 131 14.67 12.26 -4.46
CA CYS A 131 14.39 10.85 -4.12
C CYS A 131 14.77 9.84 -5.22
N GLY A 132 14.98 10.30 -6.46
CA GLY A 132 15.25 9.40 -7.58
C GLY A 132 14.03 8.53 -7.87
N ASN A 133 14.23 7.21 -7.95
CA ASN A 133 13.15 6.27 -8.21
C ASN A 133 12.35 6.01 -6.93
N THR A 134 11.03 6.17 -6.99
CA THR A 134 10.08 5.85 -5.91
C THR A 134 9.09 4.75 -6.30
N ARG A 135 9.29 4.02 -7.40
CA ARG A 135 8.41 2.94 -7.91
C ARG A 135 8.59 1.60 -7.18
N SER A 136 8.97 1.63 -5.91
CA SER A 136 8.97 0.45 -5.04
C SER A 136 8.67 0.84 -3.61
N ALA A 137 8.11 -0.10 -2.83
CA ALA A 137 7.81 0.12 -1.43
C ALA A 137 9.06 0.55 -0.64
N GLU A 138 10.20 -0.09 -0.91
CA GLU A 138 11.48 0.25 -0.26
C GLU A 138 11.94 1.68 -0.57
N SER A 139 11.94 2.05 -1.85
CA SER A 139 12.49 3.34 -2.29
C SER A 139 11.61 4.52 -1.88
N ILE A 140 10.29 4.39 -1.95
CA ILE A 140 9.40 5.48 -1.50
C ILE A 140 9.45 5.63 0.03
N SER A 141 9.51 4.52 0.78
CA SER A 141 9.60 4.56 2.24
C SER A 141 10.89 5.23 2.69
N GLU A 142 12.02 4.91 2.05
CA GLU A 142 13.31 5.59 2.28
C GLU A 142 13.19 7.09 1.98
N CYS A 143 12.67 7.46 0.81
CA CYS A 143 12.47 8.86 0.41
C CYS A 143 11.68 9.66 1.45
N VAL A 144 10.56 9.10 1.93
CA VAL A 144 9.67 9.76 2.90
C VAL A 144 10.37 9.92 4.25
N VAL A 145 10.96 8.85 4.78
CA VAL A 145 11.62 8.86 6.10
C VAL A 145 12.83 9.80 6.10
N GLU A 146 13.63 9.80 5.04
CA GLU A 146 14.75 10.73 4.88
C GLU A 146 14.27 12.18 4.72
N GLY A 147 13.14 12.40 4.04
CA GLY A 147 12.48 13.70 3.96
C GLY A 147 12.11 14.24 5.34
N TRP A 148 11.51 13.41 6.20
CA TRP A 148 11.21 13.79 7.59
C TRP A 148 12.48 13.96 8.42
N ARG A 149 13.48 13.09 8.29
CA ARG A 149 14.76 13.18 8.99
C ARG A 149 15.50 14.49 8.71
N ASN A 150 15.40 14.99 7.48
CA ASN A 150 16.05 16.23 7.06
C ASN A 150 15.23 17.50 7.36
N SER A 151 14.04 17.36 7.95
CA SER A 151 13.20 18.48 8.41
C SER A 151 13.26 18.58 9.94
N PRO A 152 13.80 19.68 10.52
CA PRO A 152 13.97 19.77 11.98
C PRO A 152 12.69 19.53 12.79
N GLY A 153 11.54 20.02 12.32
CA GLY A 153 10.25 19.83 13.00
C GLY A 153 9.78 18.37 12.95
N HIS A 154 9.85 17.73 11.78
CA HIS A 154 9.44 16.33 11.63
C HIS A 154 10.39 15.38 12.37
N TYR A 155 11.70 15.65 12.27
CA TYR A 155 12.71 14.86 12.94
C TYR A 155 12.56 14.91 14.46
N ALA A 156 12.21 16.08 15.03
CA ALA A 156 11.93 16.22 16.45
C ALA A 156 10.80 15.29 16.95
N ASN A 157 9.78 15.03 16.11
CA ASN A 157 8.75 14.05 16.43
C ASN A 157 9.30 12.62 16.40
N MET A 158 10.06 12.25 15.36
CA MET A 158 10.63 10.91 15.18
C MET A 158 11.53 10.47 16.34
N ILE A 159 12.32 11.40 16.91
CA ILE A 159 13.22 11.15 18.04
C ILE A 159 12.65 11.61 19.38
N GLY A 160 11.37 12.02 19.41
CA GLY A 160 10.72 12.50 20.63
C GLY A 160 10.45 11.39 21.64
N GLU A 161 10.19 11.80 22.88
CA GLU A 161 9.74 10.94 23.97
C GLU A 161 8.28 10.51 23.74
N PHE A 162 8.06 9.56 22.84
CA PHE A 162 6.78 8.90 22.57
C PHE A 162 6.91 7.40 22.80
N ASP A 163 5.78 6.73 23.00
CA ASP A 163 5.73 5.28 23.28
C ASP A 163 5.28 4.49 22.05
N GLN A 164 4.46 5.11 21.20
CA GLN A 164 3.78 4.46 20.09
C GLN A 164 3.88 5.24 18.79
N LEU A 165 3.82 4.51 17.68
CA LEU A 165 3.78 5.03 16.31
C LEU A 165 2.70 4.29 15.52
N GLY A 166 1.95 5.04 14.72
CA GLY A 166 1.20 4.49 13.60
C GLY A 166 1.49 5.22 12.30
N VAL A 167 1.28 4.54 11.18
CA VAL A 167 1.63 5.00 9.85
C VAL A 167 0.49 4.72 8.87
N GLY A 168 0.12 5.74 8.09
CA GLY A 168 -0.88 5.63 7.04
C GLY A 168 -0.32 6.11 5.70
N VAL A 169 -0.87 5.57 4.62
CA VAL A 169 -0.54 5.98 3.25
C VAL A 169 -1.75 5.89 2.34
N THR A 170 -1.93 6.89 1.48
CA THR A 170 -3.00 6.89 0.48
C THR A 170 -2.45 7.36 -0.86
N PHE A 171 -2.72 6.57 -1.90
CA PHE A 171 -2.37 6.93 -3.27
C PHE A 171 -3.52 7.67 -3.93
N THR A 172 -3.16 8.72 -4.66
CA THR A 172 -4.03 9.39 -5.62
C THR A 172 -3.98 8.70 -6.98
N ASN A 173 -5.00 8.91 -7.80
CA ASN A 173 -5.03 8.39 -9.18
C ASN A 173 -3.97 9.04 -10.08
N ASP A 174 -3.47 10.23 -9.76
CA ASP A 174 -2.42 10.96 -10.49
C ASP A 174 -1.00 10.58 -10.03
N SER A 175 -0.82 9.39 -9.44
CA SER A 175 0.48 8.84 -9.04
C SER A 175 1.21 9.69 -8.00
N ILE A 176 0.47 10.21 -7.02
CA ILE A 176 1.04 10.85 -5.83
C ILE A 176 0.60 10.09 -4.58
N ALA A 177 1.52 9.79 -3.67
CA ALA A 177 1.22 9.19 -2.38
C ALA A 177 1.30 10.23 -1.26
N TYR A 178 0.32 10.19 -0.36
CA TYR A 178 0.27 10.96 0.87
C TYR A 178 0.57 10.03 2.04
N PHE A 179 1.37 10.48 2.99
CA PHE A 179 1.83 9.69 4.12
C PHE A 179 1.59 10.46 5.41
N THR A 180 1.24 9.74 6.46
CA THR A 180 1.11 10.29 7.81
C THR A 180 1.80 9.38 8.82
N GLN A 181 2.56 9.96 9.75
CA GLN A 181 2.96 9.31 11.00
C GLN A 181 2.20 9.96 12.15
N VAL A 182 1.67 9.15 13.07
CA VAL A 182 1.12 9.64 14.33
C VAL A 182 1.88 9.03 15.50
N PHE A 183 2.45 9.88 16.33
CA PHE A 183 3.19 9.49 17.53
C PHE A 183 2.32 9.70 18.76
N ARG A 184 2.29 8.73 19.67
CA ARG A 184 1.45 8.80 20.87
C ARG A 184 2.18 8.43 22.15
N VAL A 185 1.86 9.15 23.20
CA VAL A 185 1.94 8.71 24.58
C VAL A 185 0.51 8.57 25.08
N PRO A 186 0.03 7.35 25.42
CA PRO A 186 -1.31 7.14 25.94
C PRO A 186 -1.62 7.94 27.21
#